data_AF-A0A5A7NFD4-F1
#
_entry.id   AF-A0A5A7NFD4-F1
#
_cell.length_a   1.000
_cell.length_b   1.000
_cell.length_c   1.000
_cell.angle_alpha   90.00
_cell.angle_beta   90.00
_cell.angle_gamma   90.00
#
_symmetry.space_group_name_H-M   'P 1'
#
loop_
_entity.id
_entity.type
_entity.pdbx_description
1 polymer ?
#
loop_
_entity_poly.entity_id
_entity_poly.type
_entity_poly.pdbx_seq_one_letter_code
_entity_poly.pdbx_strand_id
1 'polypeptide(L)' 'MADRAGRAKPYLALGLMSGTSRDGIDAALVRTDGRHFVEPGETLFFAL' A
#
# COMPACT_ATOMS: atom_id res chain seq x y z
N MET A 1 0.66 6.43 -12.95
CA MET A 1 1.96 6.27 -13.65
C MET A 1 1.75 5.18 -14.70
N ALA A 2 2.21 5.36 -15.94
CA ALA A 2 1.90 4.45 -17.04
C ALA A 2 2.91 3.30 -17.10
N ASP A 3 2.50 2.11 -17.55
CA ASP A 3 3.44 1.01 -17.79
C ASP A 3 4.38 1.32 -18.96
N ARG A 4 5.33 0.43 -19.27
CA ARG A 4 6.28 0.60 -20.39
C ARG A 4 5.60 0.81 -21.76
N ALA A 5 4.31 0.49 -21.89
CA ALA A 5 3.51 0.68 -23.09
C ALA A 5 2.55 1.89 -23.01
N GLY A 6 2.67 2.73 -21.96
CA GLY A 6 1.87 3.95 -21.82
C GLY A 6 0.45 3.74 -21.30
N ARG A 7 0.07 2.54 -20.85
CA ARG A 7 -1.27 2.28 -20.29
C ARG A 7 -1.37 2.65 -18.82
N ALA A 8 -2.50 3.22 -18.42
CA ALA A 8 -2.86 3.36 -17.02
C ALA A 8 -3.06 1.95 -16.43
N LYS A 9 -2.11 1.50 -15.61
CA LYS A 9 -2.15 0.20 -14.95
C LYS A 9 -2.24 0.45 -13.43
N PRO A 10 -3.31 -0.01 -12.75
CA PRO A 10 -3.39 0.14 -11.31
C PRO A 10 -2.30 -0.70 -10.65
N TYR A 11 -1.59 -0.09 -9.70
CA TYR A 11 -0.58 -0.74 -8.87
C TYR A 11 -1.26 -1.38 -7.66
N LEU A 12 -0.71 -2.51 -7.22
CA LEU A 12 -0.92 -3.01 -5.87
C LEU A 12 0.29 -2.60 -5.03
N ALA A 13 0.12 -1.64 -4.15
CA ALA A 13 1.14 -1.14 -3.23
C ALA A 13 1.00 -1.80 -1.86
N LEU A 14 2.12 -2.01 -1.17
CA LEU A 14 2.19 -2.45 0.21
C LEU A 14 2.63 -1.27 1.08
N GLY A 15 1.73 -0.78 1.94
CA GLY A 15 2.06 0.16 3.00
C GLY A 15 2.55 -0.57 4.23
N LEU A 16 3.60 -0.06 4.87
CA LEU A 16 4.16 -0.59 6.12
C LEU A 16 4.37 0.56 7.11
N MET A 17 4.09 0.32 8.38
CA MET A 17 4.38 1.25 9.47
C MET A 17 4.97 0.51 10.67
N SER A 18 5.96 1.11 11.31
CA SER A 18 6.42 0.74 12.65
C SER A 18 6.33 2.00 13.51
N GLY A 19 5.43 1.99 14.48
CA GLY A 19 5.30 3.07 15.45
C GLY A 19 6.55 3.21 16.33
N THR A 20 6.72 4.38 16.96
CA THR A 20 7.81 4.63 17.92
C THR A 20 7.67 3.83 19.22
N SER A 21 6.49 3.27 19.48
CA SER A 21 6.15 2.35 20.58
C SER A 21 6.88 1.00 20.50
N ARG A 22 7.25 0.55 19.29
CA ARG A 22 7.88 -0.76 19.04
C ARG A 22 7.04 -1.96 19.50
N ASP A 23 5.72 -1.85 19.39
CA ASP A 23 4.73 -2.86 19.76
C ASP A 23 4.34 -3.78 18.60
N GLY A 24 4.72 -3.45 17.36
CA GLY A 24 4.46 -4.30 16.22
C GLY A 24 4.71 -3.63 14.87
N ILE A 25 4.21 -4.28 13.83
CA ILE A 25 4.26 -3.83 12.44
C ILE A 25 2.83 -3.81 11.88
N ASP A 26 2.45 -2.69 11.29
CA ASP A 26 1.23 -2.56 10.49
C ASP A 26 1.56 -2.79 9.01
N ALA A 27 0.66 -3.46 8.30
CA ALA A 27 0.71 -3.65 6.87
C ALA A 27 -0.66 -3.40 6.21
N ALA A 28 -0.67 -2.80 5.03
CA ALA A 28 -1.88 -2.55 4.25
C ALA A 28 -1.64 -2.73 2.75
N LEU A 29 -2.55 -3.45 2.09
CA LEU A 29 -2.60 -3.46 0.62
C LEU A 29 -3.39 -2.25 0.12
N VAL A 30 -2.90 -1.60 -0.93
CA VAL A 30 -3.56 -0.46 -1.57
C VAL A 30 -3.56 -0.62 -3.07
N ARG A 31 -4.73 -0.53 -3.71
CA ARG A 31 -4.84 -0.40 -5.16
C ARG A 31 -4.82 1.09 -5.52
N THR A 32 -3.90 1.52 -6.37
CA THR A 32 -3.74 2.94 -6.71
C THR A 32 -3.18 3.17 -8.10
N ASP A 33 -3.47 4.31 -8.71
CA ASP A 33 -2.80 4.80 -9.92
C ASP A 33 -1.56 5.68 -9.63
N GLY A 34 -1.29 5.91 -8.33
CA GLY A 34 -0.21 6.74 -7.80
C GLY A 34 -0.49 8.25 -7.83
N ARG A 35 -1.70 8.70 -8.14
CA ARG A 35 -2.03 10.14 -8.22
C ARG A 35 -3.43 10.49 -7.71
N HIS A 36 -4.47 9.91 -8.29
CA HIS A 36 -5.86 10.35 -8.10
C HIS A 36 -6.79 9.25 -7.62
N PHE A 37 -6.39 7.98 -7.74
CA PHE A 37 -7.17 6.82 -7.33
C PHE A 37 -6.49 6.09 -6.17
N VAL A 38 -7.24 5.82 -5.11
CA VAL A 38 -6.82 5.01 -3.96
C VAL A 38 -8.00 4.15 -3.53
N GLU A 39 -7.81 2.85 -3.50
CA GLU A 39 -8.75 1.85 -2.98
C GLU A 39 -8.03 1.04 -1.88
N PRO A 40 -8.53 1.08 -0.64
CA PRO A 40 -7.99 0.27 0.46
C PRO A 40 -8.25 -1.22 0.22
N GLY A 41 -7.27 -2.06 0.54
CA GLY A 41 -7.39 -3.52 0.57
C GLY A 41 -7.26 -4.08 1.98
N GLU A 42 -6.83 -5.34 2.07
CA GLU A 42 -6.59 -6.05 3.33
C GLU A 42 -5.57 -5.34 4.23
N THR A 43 -5.78 -5.44 5.54
CA THR A 43 -4.90 -4.89 6.56
C THR A 43 -4.44 -5.98 7.54
N LEU A 44 -3.26 -5.78 8.12
CA LEU A 44 -2.68 -6.67 9.13
C LEU A 44 -1.95 -5.82 10.18
N PHE A 45 -2.16 -6.18 11.44
CA PHE A 45 -1.26 -5.80 12.52
C PHE A 45 -0.58 -7.06 13.05
N PHE A 46 0.75 -7.02 13.16
CA PHE A 46 1.55 -8.10 13.73
C PHE A 46 2.30 -7.59 14.95
N ALA A 47 1.94 -8.11 16.13
CA ALA A 47 2.61 -7.80 17.38
C ALA A 47 3.94 -8.57 17.50
N LEU A 48 4.95 -7.91 18.07
CA LEU A 48 6.29 -8.47 18.31
C LEU A 48 6.55 -8.74 19.79
#